data_AF-A0A7X7A4M5-F1
#
_entry.id   AF-A0A7X7A4M5-F1
#
_cell.length_a   1.000
_cell.length_b   1.000
_cell.length_c   1.000
_cell.angle_alpha   90.00
_cell.angle_beta   90.00
_cell.angle_gamma   90.00
#
_symmetry.space_group_name_H-M   'P 1'
#
loop_
_entity.id
_entity.type
_entity.pdbx_description
1 polymer ?
#
loop_
_entity_poly.entity_id
_entity_poly.type
_entity_poly.pdbx_seq_one_letter_code
_entity_poly.pdbx_strand_id
1 'polypeptide(L)'
;MADRKRQTTIRTVRELLFTQPLARLYSSPCVGRAGQTSDTQEPFAEVIAEELLRIQVAQLLGSVGISPQRAMPYRQGHDGTVSTPTTPRSATSERRLAIALYNYSRDHGGDCFGLLGQPIDYEVPLQAQRGAGIGEIDLLTQVKEESPGIENARGVYVVELKRKREKSPESLLRSVLQIATYYQQLDREKLLRDYGLYGDPSGYGTHEIRKAVLVFRGSAQEREIQAIKKGSLPNLRRLIEDLGVHLFVIDADDTVVDQGTGPYRPVLQGGGAGVRSVKRVLL
;
A
#
# COMPACT_ATOMS: atom_id res chain seq x y z
N MET A 1 31.92 18.33 -13.80
CA MET A 1 31.53 17.10 -13.08
C MET A 1 30.04 17.13 -12.72
N ALA A 2 29.17 17.51 -13.67
CA ALA A 2 27.73 17.55 -13.41
C ALA A 2 27.14 16.14 -13.58
N ASP A 3 26.20 15.78 -12.72
CA ASP A 3 25.31 14.62 -12.82
C ASP A 3 25.83 13.21 -12.44
N ARG A 4 27.01 13.08 -11.82
CA ARG A 4 27.56 11.75 -11.45
C ARG A 4 26.61 10.92 -10.57
N LYS A 5 25.94 11.52 -9.57
CA LYS A 5 25.08 10.79 -8.62
C LYS A 5 23.74 10.43 -9.24
N ARG A 6 23.12 11.34 -10.00
CA ARG A 6 21.91 11.03 -10.78
C ARG A 6 22.17 9.90 -11.80
N GLN A 7 23.24 10.01 -12.59
CA GLN A 7 23.63 8.96 -13.55
C GLN A 7 23.93 7.63 -12.87
N THR A 8 24.55 7.66 -11.69
CA THR A 8 24.74 6.45 -10.89
C THR A 8 23.40 5.84 -10.47
N THR A 9 22.43 6.65 -10.02
CA THR A 9 21.07 6.17 -9.69
C THR A 9 20.41 5.51 -10.89
N ILE A 10 20.45 6.17 -12.06
CA ILE A 10 19.90 5.64 -13.32
C ILE A 10 20.56 4.30 -13.68
N ARG A 11 21.89 4.24 -13.63
CA ARG A 11 22.65 3.03 -13.92
C ARG A 11 22.28 1.89 -12.97
N THR A 12 22.17 2.17 -11.67
CA THR A 12 21.74 1.17 -10.68
C THR A 12 20.35 0.64 -10.99
N VAL A 13 19.37 1.49 -11.34
CA VAL A 13 18.02 1.03 -11.71
C VAL A 13 18.08 0.12 -12.94
N ARG A 14 18.83 0.51 -13.97
CA ARG A 14 19.00 -0.30 -15.19
C ARG A 14 19.65 -1.65 -14.87
N GLU A 15 20.72 -1.67 -14.09
CA GLU A 15 21.39 -2.91 -13.66
C GLU A 15 20.43 -3.83 -12.89
N LEU A 16 19.58 -3.29 -12.02
CA LEU A 16 18.58 -4.09 -11.30
C LEU A 16 17.57 -4.73 -12.27
N LEU A 17 17.10 -3.99 -13.27
CA LEU A 17 16.18 -4.52 -14.27
C LEU A 17 16.77 -5.68 -15.08
N PHE A 18 18.11 -5.76 -15.20
CA PHE A 18 18.80 -6.89 -15.85
C PHE A 18 19.13 -8.05 -14.90
N THR A 19 19.33 -7.78 -13.61
CA THR A 19 19.92 -8.75 -12.66
C THR A 19 18.90 -9.41 -11.73
N GLN A 20 17.69 -8.87 -11.62
CA GLN A 20 16.64 -9.45 -10.79
C GLN A 20 15.29 -9.47 -11.50
N PRO A 21 14.38 -10.40 -11.15
CA PRO A 21 13.02 -10.39 -11.64
C PRO A 21 12.35 -9.05 -11.35
N LEU A 22 11.57 -8.55 -12.32
CA LEU A 22 10.81 -7.30 -12.16
C LEU A 22 9.90 -7.34 -10.93
N ALA A 23 9.36 -8.52 -10.60
CA ALA A 23 8.57 -8.80 -9.41
C ALA A 23 9.30 -8.53 -8.07
N ARG A 24 10.60 -8.27 -8.10
CA ARG A 24 11.41 -7.93 -6.91
C ARG A 24 11.93 -6.50 -6.95
N LEU A 25 11.64 -5.70 -7.98
CA LEU A 25 12.16 -4.34 -8.12
C LEU A 25 11.84 -3.47 -6.90
N TYR A 26 10.62 -3.58 -6.36
CA TYR A 26 10.19 -2.79 -5.21
C TYR A 26 11.01 -3.06 -3.93
N SER A 27 11.64 -4.24 -3.81
CA SER A 27 12.43 -4.61 -2.62
C SER A 27 13.87 -4.12 -2.68
N SER A 28 14.32 -3.62 -3.83
CA SER A 28 15.69 -3.13 -4.02
C SER A 28 15.94 -1.86 -3.19
N PRO A 29 17.05 -1.78 -2.42
CA PRO A 29 17.34 -0.64 -1.56
C PRO A 29 17.38 0.73 -2.26
N CYS A 30 17.71 0.77 -3.55
CA CYS A 30 17.74 2.03 -4.31
C CYS A 30 16.35 2.64 -4.49
N VAL A 31 15.31 1.82 -4.60
CA VAL A 31 13.92 2.25 -4.82
C VAL A 31 13.36 2.89 -3.56
N GLY A 32 13.63 2.29 -2.40
CA GLY A 32 13.19 2.81 -1.10
C GLY A 32 13.97 4.01 -0.58
N ARG A 33 15.00 4.48 -1.29
CA ARG A 33 15.88 5.56 -0.84
C ARG A 33 15.14 6.89 -0.82
N ALA A 34 14.97 7.46 0.37
CA ALA A 34 14.54 8.84 0.56
C ALA A 34 15.70 9.83 0.31
N GLY A 35 15.36 11.10 0.10
CA GLY A 35 16.32 12.19 -0.11
C GLY A 35 16.57 12.51 -1.57
N GLN A 36 17.66 13.24 -1.82
CA GLN A 36 17.98 13.85 -3.12
C GLN A 36 19.39 13.47 -3.57
N THR A 37 19.63 13.56 -4.89
CA THR A 37 20.96 13.49 -5.47
C THR A 37 21.81 14.65 -4.94
N SER A 38 23.08 14.40 -4.61
CA SER A 38 23.94 15.42 -4.03
C SER A 38 24.38 16.50 -5.03
N ASP A 39 24.35 16.18 -6.32
CA ASP A 39 24.82 17.03 -7.41
C ASP A 39 23.70 17.84 -8.06
N THR A 40 22.55 17.22 -8.38
CA THR A 40 21.41 17.93 -9.00
C THR A 40 20.33 18.35 -8.02
N GLN A 41 20.39 17.88 -6.76
CA GLN A 41 19.35 18.09 -5.74
C GLN A 41 17.97 17.52 -6.15
N GLU A 42 17.92 16.66 -7.18
CA GLU A 42 16.70 15.99 -7.59
C GLU A 42 16.36 14.85 -6.62
N PRO A 43 15.10 14.72 -6.19
CA PRO A 43 14.66 13.59 -5.37
C PRO A 43 14.96 12.26 -6.05
N PHE A 44 15.51 11.29 -5.31
CA PHE A 44 15.82 9.98 -5.89
C PHE A 44 14.57 9.31 -6.49
N ALA A 45 13.41 9.47 -5.85
CA ALA A 45 12.15 8.94 -6.34
C ALA A 45 11.77 9.52 -7.72
N GLU A 46 12.08 10.78 -7.99
CA GLU A 46 11.80 11.44 -9.26
C GLU A 46 12.70 10.91 -10.37
N VAL A 47 14.02 10.83 -10.11
CA VAL A 47 15.01 10.29 -11.04
C VAL A 47 14.71 8.84 -11.40
N ILE A 48 14.32 8.03 -10.41
CA ILE A 48 13.98 6.62 -10.64
C ILE A 48 12.66 6.54 -11.42
N ALA A 49 11.66 7.35 -11.09
CA ALA A 49 10.38 7.35 -11.80
C ALA A 49 10.53 7.71 -13.28
N GLU A 50 11.38 8.68 -13.61
CA GLU A 50 11.72 9.05 -15.00
C GLU A 50 12.25 7.84 -15.79
N GLU A 51 13.20 7.10 -15.23
CA GLU A 51 13.76 5.92 -15.90
C GLU A 51 12.75 4.79 -16.04
N LEU A 52 11.89 4.58 -15.05
CA LEU A 52 10.85 3.56 -15.08
C LEU A 52 9.75 3.88 -16.10
N LEU A 53 9.40 5.16 -16.27
CA LEU A 53 8.52 5.61 -17.34
C LEU A 53 9.14 5.39 -18.71
N ARG A 54 10.44 5.70 -18.87
CA ARG A 54 11.17 5.51 -20.13
C ARG A 54 11.15 4.05 -20.62
N ILE A 55 11.19 3.08 -19.70
CA ILE A 55 11.11 1.65 -20.03
C ILE A 55 9.68 1.09 -20.02
N GLN A 56 8.66 1.95 -19.86
CA GLN A 56 7.25 1.56 -19.82
C GLN A 56 6.97 0.49 -18.75
N VAL A 57 7.48 0.70 -17.52
CA VAL A 57 7.41 -0.31 -16.45
C VAL A 57 5.99 -0.81 -16.16
N ALA A 58 4.97 0.03 -16.35
CA ALA A 58 3.58 -0.35 -16.14
C ALA A 58 3.14 -1.51 -17.06
N GLN A 59 3.58 -1.51 -18.32
CA GLN A 59 3.33 -2.60 -19.27
C GLN A 59 4.11 -3.85 -18.89
N LEU A 60 5.37 -3.69 -18.50
CA LEU A 60 6.24 -4.80 -18.11
C LEU A 60 5.73 -5.50 -16.84
N LEU A 61 5.23 -4.74 -15.85
CA LEU A 61 4.62 -5.30 -14.65
C LEU A 61 3.38 -6.13 -14.99
N GLY A 62 2.59 -5.73 -15.99
CA GLY A 62 1.47 -6.53 -16.50
C GLY A 62 1.87 -7.93 -16.96
N SER A 63 3.16 -8.15 -17.26
CA SER A 63 3.71 -9.45 -17.68
C SER A 63 4.28 -10.29 -16.53
N VAL A 64 4.31 -9.78 -15.28
CA VAL A 64 4.82 -10.52 -14.11
C VAL A 64 4.01 -11.79 -13.83
N GLY A 65 2.76 -11.83 -14.29
CA GLY A 65 1.89 -13.00 -14.18
C GLY A 65 1.40 -13.27 -12.76
N ILE A 66 0.36 -14.10 -12.68
CA ILE A 66 -0.23 -14.52 -11.40
C ILE A 66 0.73 -15.51 -10.73
N SER A 67 0.89 -15.39 -9.40
CA SER A 67 1.63 -16.40 -8.62
C SER A 67 0.99 -17.78 -8.85
N PRO A 68 1.76 -18.89 -8.96
CA PRO A 68 1.19 -20.23 -9.22
C PRO A 68 -0.02 -20.49 -8.33
N GLN A 69 -1.13 -20.86 -8.95
CA GLN A 69 -2.48 -20.90 -8.38
C GLN A 69 -2.46 -21.33 -6.91
N ARG A 70 -2.84 -20.38 -6.05
CA ARG A 70 -2.88 -20.59 -4.61
C ARG A 70 -4.00 -21.58 -4.30
N ALA A 71 -3.66 -22.79 -3.86
CA ALA A 71 -4.67 -23.78 -3.44
C ALA A 71 -5.42 -23.35 -2.15
N MET A 72 -4.75 -22.61 -1.26
CA MET A 72 -5.33 -22.18 0.00
C MET A 72 -6.30 -20.99 -0.17
N PRO A 73 -7.29 -20.78 0.73
CA PRO A 73 -8.20 -19.62 0.70
C PRO A 73 -7.53 -18.32 1.13
N TYR A 74 -7.75 -17.19 0.45
CA TYR A 74 -7.14 -15.89 0.77
C TYR A 74 -7.57 -15.41 2.15
N ARG A 75 -8.86 -15.53 2.46
CA ARG A 75 -9.43 -15.21 3.77
C ARG A 75 -8.82 -16.10 4.85
N GLN A 76 -8.13 -15.48 5.82
CA GLN A 76 -7.42 -16.20 6.89
C GLN A 76 -8.24 -16.32 8.19
N GLY A 77 -9.46 -15.77 8.24
CA GLY A 77 -10.31 -15.82 9.43
C GLY A 77 -9.85 -14.88 10.55
N HIS A 78 -9.18 -13.78 10.18
CA HIS A 78 -8.69 -12.79 11.13
C HIS A 78 -9.82 -12.17 11.97
N ASP A 79 -9.67 -12.25 13.29
CA ASP A 79 -10.65 -11.82 14.27
C ASP A 79 -10.28 -10.49 14.95
N GLY A 80 -9.17 -9.87 14.54
CA GLY A 80 -8.64 -8.62 15.10
C GLY A 80 -7.84 -8.79 16.38
N THR A 81 -7.45 -10.02 16.74
CA THR A 81 -6.62 -10.30 17.90
C THR A 81 -5.20 -10.72 17.51
N VAL A 82 -4.27 -10.63 18.47
CA VAL A 82 -2.91 -11.14 18.35
C VAL A 82 -2.52 -11.93 19.59
N SER A 83 -1.65 -12.93 19.42
CA SER A 83 -1.20 -13.80 20.51
C SER A 83 -0.14 -13.15 21.41
N THR A 84 0.51 -12.07 20.96
CA THR A 84 1.58 -11.41 21.71
C THR A 84 1.19 -10.01 22.14
N PRO A 85 1.59 -9.54 23.32
CA PRO A 85 1.31 -8.18 23.77
C PRO A 85 2.11 -7.14 22.97
N THR A 86 1.58 -5.92 22.94
CA THR A 86 2.22 -4.74 22.37
C THR A 86 3.43 -4.36 23.21
N THR A 87 4.60 -4.47 22.60
CA THR A 87 5.84 -3.81 23.03
C THR A 87 6.01 -2.49 22.29
N PRO A 88 6.85 -1.54 22.77
CA PRO A 88 7.15 -0.30 22.05
C PRO A 88 7.63 -0.56 20.60
N ARG A 89 8.43 -1.62 20.39
CA ARG A 89 8.86 -2.04 19.05
C ARG A 89 7.69 -2.50 18.19
N SER A 90 6.76 -3.28 18.73
CA SER A 90 5.63 -3.78 17.95
C SER A 90 4.49 -2.76 17.78
N ALA A 91 4.34 -1.80 18.71
CA ALA A 91 3.44 -0.65 18.58
C ALA A 91 3.79 0.18 17.34
N THR A 92 5.05 0.08 16.90
CA THR A 92 5.56 0.71 15.68
C THR A 92 5.54 -0.20 14.45
N SER A 93 4.88 -1.35 14.50
CA SER A 93 4.74 -2.22 13.33
C SER A 93 3.51 -1.86 12.49
N GLU A 94 3.68 -1.86 11.16
CA GLU A 94 2.57 -1.68 10.20
C GLU A 94 1.52 -2.78 10.38
N ARG A 95 1.95 -4.01 10.71
CA ARG A 95 1.08 -5.12 11.12
C ARG A 95 0.10 -4.73 12.23
N ARG A 96 0.58 -4.27 13.39
CA ARG A 96 -0.33 -3.90 14.51
C ARG A 96 -1.24 -2.75 14.14
N LEU A 97 -0.76 -1.83 13.30
CA LEU A 97 -1.54 -0.71 12.82
C LEU A 97 -2.69 -1.16 11.90
N ALA A 98 -2.44 -2.11 10.99
CA ALA A 98 -3.49 -2.71 10.15
C ALA A 98 -4.58 -3.35 11.02
N ILE A 99 -4.19 -4.12 12.05
CA ILE A 99 -5.13 -4.74 12.99
C ILE A 99 -5.93 -3.68 13.76
N ALA A 100 -5.27 -2.62 14.21
CA ALA A 100 -5.93 -1.52 14.91
C ALA A 100 -6.93 -0.78 14.02
N LEU A 101 -6.63 -0.56 12.74
CA LEU A 101 -7.55 0.05 11.78
C LEU A 101 -8.75 -0.86 11.48
N TYR A 102 -8.53 -2.17 11.36
CA TYR A 102 -9.60 -3.17 11.25
C TYR A 102 -10.52 -3.17 12.48
N ASN A 103 -9.95 -3.19 13.68
CA ASN A 103 -10.72 -3.12 14.92
C ASN A 103 -11.49 -1.81 15.05
N TYR A 104 -10.85 -0.68 14.72
CA TYR A 104 -11.50 0.62 14.71
C TYR A 104 -12.71 0.64 13.77
N SER A 105 -12.56 0.11 12.55
CA SER A 105 -13.67 0.00 11.61
C SER A 105 -14.85 -0.78 12.17
N ARG A 106 -14.60 -1.97 12.74
CA ARG A 106 -15.65 -2.82 13.33
C ARG A 106 -16.38 -2.12 14.48
N ASP A 107 -15.64 -1.41 15.34
CA ASP A 107 -16.21 -0.71 16.48
C ASP A 107 -17.01 0.55 16.09
N HIS A 108 -16.81 1.07 14.87
CA HIS A 108 -17.43 2.31 14.38
C HIS A 108 -18.34 2.07 13.16
N GLY A 109 -18.92 0.87 13.03
CA GLY A 109 -19.95 0.58 12.03
C GLY A 109 -19.46 0.37 10.60
N GLY A 110 -18.16 0.18 10.38
CA GLY A 110 -17.58 -0.18 9.08
C GLY A 110 -17.20 1.00 8.19
N ASP A 111 -18.09 1.99 8.03
CA ASP A 111 -17.98 3.03 7.00
C ASP A 111 -17.18 4.28 7.41
N CYS A 112 -16.32 4.19 8.43
CA CYS A 112 -15.58 5.33 8.97
C CYS A 112 -14.31 5.75 8.17
N PHE A 113 -14.03 5.09 7.04
CA PHE A 113 -12.85 5.33 6.20
C PHE A 113 -13.16 6.00 4.85
N GLY A 114 -14.41 6.44 4.64
CA GLY A 114 -14.84 7.16 3.44
C GLY A 114 -14.51 6.40 2.16
N LEU A 115 -13.84 7.05 1.20
CA LEU A 115 -13.51 6.49 -0.12
C LEU A 115 -12.52 5.31 -0.10
N LEU A 116 -11.85 5.06 1.03
CA LEU A 116 -11.05 3.85 1.19
C LEU A 116 -11.94 2.64 1.51
N GLY A 117 -13.12 2.86 2.10
CA GLY A 117 -14.04 1.80 2.49
C GLY A 117 -13.64 1.04 3.74
N GLN A 118 -14.48 0.09 4.14
CA GLN A 118 -14.34 -0.74 5.32
C GLN A 118 -13.16 -1.73 5.18
N PRO A 119 -12.15 -1.73 6.06
CA PRO A 119 -11.22 -2.85 6.20
C PRO A 119 -11.98 -4.16 6.51
N ILE A 120 -11.81 -5.16 5.65
CA ILE A 120 -12.45 -6.48 5.76
C ILE A 120 -11.46 -7.59 6.09
N ASP A 121 -10.16 -7.37 5.83
CA ASP A 121 -9.08 -8.26 6.25
C ASP A 121 -7.73 -7.50 6.28
N TYR A 122 -6.72 -8.11 6.87
CA TYR A 122 -5.34 -7.62 6.97
C TYR A 122 -4.35 -8.78 6.73
N GLU A 123 -3.08 -8.49 6.42
CA GLU A 123 -2.06 -9.53 6.16
C GLU A 123 -2.54 -10.60 5.15
N VAL A 124 -3.17 -10.17 4.05
CA VAL A 124 -3.74 -11.09 3.06
C VAL A 124 -2.61 -11.72 2.24
N PRO A 125 -2.44 -13.04 2.29
CA PRO A 125 -1.26 -13.70 1.73
C PRO A 125 -1.30 -13.74 0.19
N LEU A 126 -0.16 -13.43 -0.45
CA LEU A 126 -0.01 -13.57 -1.90
C LEU A 126 0.38 -15.00 -2.33
N GLN A 127 0.89 -15.81 -1.39
CA GLN A 127 1.35 -17.19 -1.64
C GLN A 127 0.56 -18.22 -0.83
N ALA A 128 0.54 -19.46 -1.34
CA ALA A 128 -0.05 -20.60 -0.65
C ALA A 128 0.70 -20.98 0.63
N GLN A 129 2.03 -20.87 0.62
CA GLN A 129 2.89 -21.17 1.78
C GLN A 129 3.45 -19.87 2.37
N ARG A 130 3.27 -19.67 3.67
CA ARG A 130 3.92 -18.57 4.41
C ARG A 130 5.43 -18.73 4.35
N GLY A 131 6.16 -17.63 4.14
CA GLY A 131 7.62 -17.60 4.16
C GLY A 131 8.32 -17.89 2.83
N ALA A 132 7.58 -18.15 1.74
CA ALA A 132 8.15 -18.36 0.40
C ALA A 132 8.59 -17.06 -0.31
N GLY A 133 8.71 -15.96 0.43
CA GLY A 133 9.40 -14.73 0.03
C GLY A 133 8.60 -13.78 -0.88
N ILE A 134 7.33 -14.05 -1.17
CA ILE A 134 6.40 -13.07 -1.75
C ILE A 134 5.58 -12.50 -0.60
N GLY A 135 5.46 -11.16 -0.55
CA GLY A 135 4.87 -10.45 0.59
C GLY A 135 3.38 -10.71 0.82
N GLU A 136 2.80 -9.90 1.69
CA GLU A 136 1.38 -9.92 2.03
C GLU A 136 0.78 -8.55 1.72
N ILE A 137 -0.51 -8.51 1.37
CA ILE A 137 -1.24 -7.24 1.31
C ILE A 137 -1.55 -6.81 2.74
N ASP A 138 -1.17 -5.59 3.11
CA ASP A 138 -1.33 -5.13 4.49
C ASP A 138 -2.81 -5.02 4.90
N LEU A 139 -3.65 -4.46 4.03
CA LEU A 139 -5.09 -4.29 4.24
C LEU A 139 -5.89 -4.60 2.97
N LEU A 140 -7.03 -5.29 3.15
CA LEU A 140 -8.07 -5.43 2.15
C LEU A 140 -9.28 -4.62 2.60
N THR A 141 -9.74 -3.69 1.78
CA THR A 141 -10.89 -2.83 2.12
C THR A 141 -11.99 -2.92 1.06
N GLN A 142 -13.22 -2.65 1.47
CA GLN A 142 -14.41 -2.75 0.63
C GLN A 142 -15.22 -1.44 0.68
N VAL A 143 -15.53 -0.90 -0.49
CA VAL A 143 -16.49 0.19 -0.67
C VAL A 143 -17.75 -0.43 -1.28
N LYS A 144 -18.83 -0.53 -0.49
CA LYS A 144 -20.07 -1.23 -0.87
C LYS A 144 -20.97 -0.46 -1.83
N GLU A 145 -21.06 0.85 -1.61
CA GLU A 145 -21.97 1.71 -2.35
C GLU A 145 -21.22 2.74 -3.19
N GLU A 146 -21.85 3.16 -4.28
CA GLU A 146 -21.37 4.33 -5.00
C GLU A 146 -21.53 5.57 -4.13
N SER A 147 -20.44 6.30 -3.92
CA SER A 147 -20.51 7.61 -3.30
C SER A 147 -21.14 8.58 -4.31
N PRO A 148 -22.22 9.31 -3.96
CA PRO A 148 -22.87 10.24 -4.88
C PRO A 148 -21.87 11.22 -5.48
N GLY A 149 -21.85 11.33 -6.82
CA GLY A 149 -20.94 12.21 -7.56
C GLY A 149 -19.52 11.66 -7.75
N ILE A 150 -19.26 10.40 -7.40
CA ILE A 150 -17.97 9.73 -7.66
C ILE A 150 -18.23 8.45 -8.44
N GLU A 151 -18.08 8.55 -9.76
CA GLU A 151 -18.15 7.38 -10.64
C GLU A 151 -17.14 6.32 -10.19
N ASN A 152 -17.56 5.05 -10.22
CA ASN A 152 -16.73 3.92 -9.83
C ASN A 152 -16.19 4.05 -8.39
N ALA A 153 -16.97 4.58 -7.43
CA ALA A 153 -16.57 4.60 -6.03
C ALA A 153 -16.58 3.19 -5.41
N ARG A 154 -17.60 2.39 -5.72
CA ARG A 154 -17.72 0.99 -5.31
C ARG A 154 -16.51 0.19 -5.77
N GLY A 155 -15.98 -0.68 -4.91
CA GLY A 155 -14.84 -1.55 -5.27
C GLY A 155 -14.15 -2.17 -4.06
N VAL A 156 -13.08 -2.90 -4.35
CA VAL A 156 -12.22 -3.52 -3.34
C VAL A 156 -10.81 -2.94 -3.49
N TYR A 157 -10.21 -2.44 -2.41
CA TYR A 157 -8.81 -2.02 -2.45
C TYR A 157 -7.90 -3.07 -1.83
N VAL A 158 -6.82 -3.39 -2.53
CA VAL A 158 -5.61 -3.94 -1.93
C VAL A 158 -4.69 -2.79 -1.56
N VAL A 159 -4.29 -2.74 -0.30
CA VAL A 159 -3.66 -1.56 0.28
C VAL A 159 -2.29 -1.92 0.85
N GLU A 160 -1.27 -1.15 0.46
CA GLU A 160 0.01 -1.06 1.16
C GLU A 160 -0.08 0.05 2.21
N LEU A 161 0.24 -0.27 3.46
CA LEU A 161 0.09 0.60 4.62
C LEU A 161 1.45 1.14 5.08
N LYS A 162 1.57 2.47 5.17
CA LYS A 162 2.78 3.11 5.70
C LYS A 162 2.49 3.96 6.92
N ARG A 163 3.18 3.64 8.02
CA ARG A 163 3.18 4.42 9.26
C ARG A 163 4.17 5.59 9.20
N LYS A 164 4.20 6.42 10.25
CA LYS A 164 5.23 7.46 10.41
C LYS A 164 6.55 6.81 10.86
N ARG A 165 7.62 7.09 10.13
CA ARG A 165 9.00 6.69 10.47
C ARG A 165 9.90 7.91 10.52
N GLU A 166 10.52 8.14 11.67
CA GLU A 166 11.42 9.30 11.86
C GLU A 166 12.87 9.00 11.45
N LYS A 167 13.39 7.82 11.80
CA LYS A 167 14.84 7.51 11.67
C LYS A 167 15.24 6.86 10.33
N SER A 168 14.28 6.46 9.51
CA SER A 168 14.51 5.82 8.21
C SER A 168 13.26 5.93 7.32
N PRO A 169 12.93 7.14 6.84
CA PRO A 169 11.81 7.30 5.94
C PRO A 169 12.08 6.53 4.64
N GLU A 170 11.06 5.81 4.19
CA GLU A 170 11.03 5.14 2.90
C GLU A 170 10.34 6.05 1.88
N SER A 171 10.77 6.00 0.63
CA SER A 171 10.13 6.76 -0.45
C SER A 171 8.67 6.31 -0.69
N LEU A 172 7.83 7.21 -1.21
CA LEU A 172 6.49 6.82 -1.68
C LEU A 172 6.60 5.85 -2.86
N LEU A 173 7.59 6.05 -3.73
CA LEU A 173 7.84 5.22 -4.91
C LEU A 173 7.91 3.72 -4.59
N ARG A 174 8.59 3.33 -3.51
CA ARG A 174 8.67 1.92 -3.12
C ARG A 174 7.29 1.32 -2.84
N SER A 175 6.46 2.05 -2.10
CA SER A 175 5.10 1.61 -1.76
C SER A 175 4.24 1.43 -3.01
N VAL A 176 4.37 2.37 -3.96
CA VAL A 176 3.66 2.35 -5.25
C VAL A 176 4.07 1.14 -6.08
N LEU A 177 5.38 0.88 -6.24
CA LEU A 177 5.87 -0.27 -6.99
C LEU A 177 5.53 -1.60 -6.31
N GLN A 178 5.52 -1.63 -4.98
CA GLN A 178 5.17 -2.82 -4.20
C GLN A 178 3.72 -3.24 -4.45
N ILE A 179 2.76 -2.33 -4.23
CA ILE A 179 1.34 -2.67 -4.43
C ILE A 179 1.01 -2.93 -5.90
N ALA A 180 1.66 -2.21 -6.83
CA ALA A 180 1.51 -2.47 -8.25
C ALA A 180 2.02 -3.86 -8.65
N THR A 181 3.10 -4.33 -8.04
CA THR A 181 3.63 -5.69 -8.25
C THR A 181 2.70 -6.74 -7.65
N TYR A 182 2.29 -6.56 -6.40
CA TYR A 182 1.42 -7.50 -5.70
C TYR A 182 0.10 -7.69 -6.43
N TYR A 183 -0.48 -6.62 -6.96
CA TYR A 183 -1.70 -6.68 -7.77
C TYR A 183 -1.58 -7.63 -8.97
N GLN A 184 -0.43 -7.66 -9.64
CA GLN A 184 -0.22 -8.54 -10.80
C GLN A 184 -0.11 -10.01 -10.40
N GLN A 185 0.32 -10.27 -9.17
CA GLN A 185 0.48 -11.62 -8.62
C GLN A 185 -0.81 -12.20 -8.04
N LEU A 186 -1.88 -11.40 -7.93
CA LEU A 186 -3.16 -11.83 -7.39
C LEU A 186 -3.96 -12.66 -8.39
N ASP A 187 -4.46 -13.81 -7.91
CA ASP A 187 -5.64 -14.42 -8.50
C ASP A 187 -6.87 -13.62 -8.03
N ARG A 188 -7.19 -12.59 -8.81
CA ARG A 188 -8.24 -11.60 -8.48
C ARG A 188 -9.63 -12.22 -8.37
N GLU A 189 -9.94 -13.22 -9.20
CA GLU A 189 -11.22 -13.91 -9.14
C GLU A 189 -11.31 -14.77 -7.88
N LYS A 190 -10.27 -15.57 -7.61
CA LYS A 190 -10.23 -16.37 -6.39
C LYS A 190 -10.28 -15.50 -5.14
N LEU A 191 -9.57 -14.37 -5.13
CA LEU A 191 -9.63 -13.39 -4.05
C LEU A 191 -11.09 -13.00 -3.77
N LEU A 192 -11.81 -12.52 -4.78
CA LEU A 192 -13.21 -12.12 -4.59
C LEU A 192 -14.10 -13.30 -4.15
N ARG A 193 -13.92 -14.51 -4.71
CA ARG A 193 -14.69 -15.70 -4.32
C ARG A 193 -14.46 -16.09 -2.87
N ASP A 194 -13.21 -16.07 -2.40
CA ASP A 194 -12.85 -16.45 -1.02
C ASP A 194 -13.45 -15.51 0.04
N TYR A 195 -13.74 -14.26 -0.33
CA TYR A 195 -14.45 -13.31 0.52
C TYR A 195 -15.96 -13.25 0.27
N GLY A 196 -16.51 -14.10 -0.62
CA GLY A 196 -17.93 -14.06 -0.99
C GLY A 196 -18.33 -12.78 -1.72
N LEU A 197 -17.36 -12.15 -2.40
CA LEU A 197 -17.52 -10.87 -3.10
C LEU A 197 -17.65 -11.04 -4.61
N TYR A 198 -17.54 -12.24 -5.17
CA TYR A 198 -17.58 -12.46 -6.62
C TYR A 198 -18.99 -12.81 -7.10
N GLY A 199 -19.47 -12.17 -8.16
CA GLY A 199 -20.71 -12.54 -8.87
C GLY A 199 -21.75 -11.41 -8.99
N ASP A 200 -22.78 -11.65 -9.79
CA ASP A 200 -23.91 -10.73 -10.09
C ASP A 200 -25.09 -11.02 -9.13
N PRO A 201 -25.94 -10.05 -8.72
CA PRO A 201 -26.01 -8.64 -9.11
C PRO A 201 -25.32 -7.64 -8.17
N SER A 202 -24.85 -8.10 -7.02
CA SER A 202 -24.30 -7.23 -5.95
C SER A 202 -22.85 -7.56 -5.56
N GLY A 203 -22.20 -8.48 -6.26
CA GLY A 203 -20.76 -8.76 -6.13
C GLY A 203 -19.92 -7.96 -7.13
N TYR A 204 -18.61 -8.07 -7.00
CA TYR A 204 -17.62 -7.28 -7.69
C TYR A 204 -17.03 -8.05 -8.86
N GLY A 205 -16.71 -7.34 -9.94
CA GLY A 205 -15.82 -7.81 -10.99
C GLY A 205 -14.35 -7.65 -10.60
N THR A 206 -13.46 -8.42 -11.22
CA THR A 206 -12.01 -8.32 -11.00
C THR A 206 -11.43 -6.95 -11.37
N HIS A 207 -12.11 -6.22 -12.26
CA HIS A 207 -11.78 -4.84 -12.66
C HIS A 207 -12.10 -3.80 -11.57
N GLU A 208 -12.93 -4.15 -10.58
CA GLU A 208 -13.26 -3.29 -9.44
C GLU A 208 -12.25 -3.43 -8.29
N ILE A 209 -11.23 -4.29 -8.45
CA ILE A 209 -10.10 -4.38 -7.52
C ILE A 209 -9.09 -3.30 -7.88
N ARG A 210 -8.79 -2.43 -6.91
CA ARG A 210 -7.93 -1.25 -7.05
C ARG A 210 -6.71 -1.34 -6.16
N LYS A 211 -5.62 -0.72 -6.60
CA LYS A 211 -4.38 -0.59 -5.83
C LYS A 211 -4.43 0.67 -5.00
N ALA A 212 -4.02 0.61 -3.74
CA ALA A 212 -3.89 1.79 -2.91
C ALA A 212 -2.62 1.79 -2.05
N VAL A 213 -2.12 2.99 -1.79
CA VAL A 213 -1.16 3.26 -0.72
C VAL A 213 -1.84 4.15 0.31
N LEU A 214 -1.88 3.67 1.56
CA LEU A 214 -2.39 4.43 2.70
C LEU A 214 -1.22 4.95 3.53
N VAL A 215 -1.10 6.27 3.65
CA VAL A 215 -0.03 6.92 4.42
C VAL A 215 -0.60 7.77 5.55
N PHE A 216 0.11 7.87 6.66
CA PHE A 216 -0.30 8.72 7.78
C PHE A 216 0.14 10.18 7.60
N ARG A 217 -0.68 11.12 8.10
CA ARG A 217 -0.33 12.54 8.16
C ARG A 217 0.95 12.76 8.98
N GLY A 218 1.88 13.56 8.46
CA GLY A 218 3.20 13.83 9.01
C GLY A 218 4.28 12.86 8.54
N SER A 219 3.94 11.83 7.76
CA SER A 219 4.91 10.90 7.18
C SER A 219 5.77 11.54 6.09
N ALA A 220 6.91 10.92 5.77
CA ALA A 220 7.75 11.36 4.65
C ALA A 220 7.05 11.19 3.31
N GLN A 221 6.25 10.12 3.18
CA GLN A 221 5.45 9.85 2.00
C GLN A 221 4.37 10.91 1.80
N GLU A 222 3.73 11.42 2.87
CA GLU A 222 2.81 12.56 2.73
C GLU A 222 3.54 13.80 2.18
N ARG A 223 4.80 14.05 2.59
CA ARG A 223 5.57 15.18 2.02
C ARG A 223 5.81 15.01 0.52
N GLU A 224 6.12 13.80 0.05
CA GLU A 224 6.22 13.50 -1.39
C GLU A 224 4.87 13.70 -2.09
N ILE A 225 3.76 13.27 -1.48
CA ILE A 225 2.40 13.54 -1.99
C ILE A 225 2.15 15.05 -2.13
N GLN A 226 2.50 15.85 -1.13
CA GLN A 226 2.34 17.31 -1.21
C GLN A 226 3.24 17.92 -2.30
N ALA A 227 4.44 17.39 -2.51
CA ALA A 227 5.34 17.83 -3.58
C ALA A 227 4.77 17.48 -4.97
N ILE A 228 4.16 16.30 -5.14
CA ILE A 228 3.42 15.93 -6.35
C ILE A 228 2.29 16.93 -6.62
N LYS A 229 1.47 17.23 -5.62
CA LYS A 229 0.35 18.18 -5.76
C LYS A 229 0.79 19.59 -6.13
N LYS A 230 2.00 19.99 -5.73
CA LYS A 230 2.64 21.27 -6.09
C LYS A 230 3.32 21.24 -7.47
N GLY A 231 3.32 20.09 -8.16
CA GLY A 231 3.94 19.92 -9.47
C GLY A 231 5.46 19.70 -9.43
N SER A 232 6.06 19.44 -8.27
CA SER A 232 7.52 19.32 -8.11
C SER A 232 8.05 17.90 -8.36
N LEU A 233 7.18 16.90 -8.50
CA LEU A 233 7.52 15.50 -8.77
C LEU A 233 6.69 14.95 -9.95
N PRO A 234 6.82 15.54 -11.16
CA PRO A 234 5.95 15.21 -12.29
C PRO A 234 6.13 13.77 -12.80
N ASN A 235 7.34 13.21 -12.79
CA ASN A 235 7.56 11.84 -13.23
C ASN A 235 7.00 10.84 -12.21
N LEU A 236 7.20 11.09 -10.91
CA LEU A 236 6.59 10.23 -9.88
C LEU A 236 5.06 10.26 -9.98
N ARG A 237 4.47 11.43 -10.17
CA ARG A 237 3.02 11.59 -10.41
C ARG A 237 2.55 10.74 -11.59
N ARG A 238 3.16 10.93 -12.76
CA ARG A 238 2.79 10.21 -13.98
C ARG A 238 2.94 8.71 -13.81
N LEU A 239 4.00 8.26 -13.14
CA LEU A 239 4.19 6.84 -12.86
C LEU A 239 3.09 6.26 -11.96
N ILE A 240 2.64 7.00 -10.95
CA ILE A 240 1.53 6.59 -10.08
C ILE A 240 0.22 6.47 -10.89
N GLU A 241 -0.03 7.43 -11.78
CA GLU A 241 -1.18 7.45 -12.71
C GLU A 241 -1.12 6.26 -13.68
N ASP A 242 0.01 6.03 -14.36
CA ASP A 242 0.23 4.92 -15.30
C ASP A 242 0.11 3.55 -14.61
N LEU A 243 0.51 3.46 -13.34
CA LEU A 243 0.35 2.27 -12.52
C LEU A 243 -1.06 2.14 -11.92
N GLY A 244 -1.95 3.13 -12.08
CA GLY A 244 -3.31 3.11 -11.55
C GLY A 244 -3.37 2.91 -10.03
N VAL A 245 -2.46 3.54 -9.29
CA VAL A 245 -2.39 3.43 -7.82
C VAL A 245 -3.08 4.63 -7.18
N HIS A 246 -4.04 4.37 -6.28
CA HIS A 246 -4.72 5.42 -5.53
C HIS A 246 -3.92 5.76 -4.26
N LEU A 247 -3.83 7.04 -3.93
CA LEU A 247 -3.17 7.49 -2.73
C LEU A 247 -4.20 7.97 -1.70
N PHE A 248 -4.05 7.51 -0.46
CA PHE A 248 -4.87 7.93 0.66
C PHE A 248 -3.99 8.47 1.78
N VAL A 249 -4.43 9.57 2.37
CA VAL A 249 -3.82 10.14 3.58
C VAL A 249 -4.81 9.99 4.73
N ILE A 250 -4.38 9.31 5.80
CA ILE A 250 -5.12 9.19 7.05
C ILE A 250 -4.55 10.12 8.11
N ASP A 251 -5.45 10.85 8.74
CA ASP A 251 -5.17 11.68 9.90
C ASP A 251 -5.60 10.95 11.17
N ALA A 252 -4.66 10.20 11.73
CA ALA A 252 -4.83 9.41 12.94
C ALA A 252 -3.53 9.39 13.74
N ASP A 253 -3.64 9.04 15.02
CA ASP A 253 -2.49 8.61 15.80
C ASP A 253 -2.08 7.21 15.31
N ASP A 254 -0.82 7.02 14.94
CA ASP A 254 -0.27 5.71 14.54
C ASP A 254 0.32 4.93 15.71
N THR A 255 -0.02 5.32 16.94
CA THR A 255 0.29 4.60 18.17
C THR A 255 -0.81 3.58 18.47
N VAL A 256 -0.38 2.35 18.68
CA VAL A 256 -1.25 1.21 18.95
C VAL A 256 -1.08 0.76 20.40
N VAL A 257 -2.19 0.50 21.07
CA VAL A 257 -2.24 -0.06 22.43
C VAL A 257 -3.12 -1.31 22.44
N ASP A 258 -2.91 -2.21 23.40
CA ASP A 258 -3.79 -3.37 23.56
C ASP A 258 -4.89 -3.09 24.57
N GLN A 259 -6.09 -3.61 24.29
CA GLN A 259 -7.19 -3.64 25.25
C GLN A 259 -7.43 -5.08 25.75
N GLY A 260 -7.64 -5.23 27.06
CA GLY A 260 -8.04 -6.47 27.71
C GLY A 260 -6.92 -7.34 28.30
N THR A 261 -7.31 -8.44 28.94
CA THR A 261 -6.44 -9.49 29.47
C THR A 261 -6.82 -10.81 28.79
N GLY A 262 -6.05 -11.25 27.79
CA GLY A 262 -6.42 -12.37 26.92
C GLY A 262 -5.78 -12.20 25.53
N PRO A 263 -6.26 -12.88 24.47
CA PRO A 263 -5.80 -12.56 23.11
C PRO A 263 -5.90 -11.05 22.90
N TYR A 264 -4.76 -10.42 22.64
CA TYR A 264 -4.64 -8.97 22.72
C TYR A 264 -5.36 -8.35 21.55
N ARG A 265 -6.14 -7.30 21.81
CA ARG A 265 -6.87 -6.56 20.78
C ARG A 265 -6.20 -5.20 20.56
N PRO A 266 -5.36 -5.05 19.51
CA PRO A 266 -4.72 -3.77 19.21
C PRO A 266 -5.77 -2.73 18.79
N VAL A 267 -5.68 -1.53 19.34
CA VAL A 267 -6.52 -0.39 18.97
C VAL A 267 -5.66 0.87 18.83
N LEU A 268 -6.15 1.85 18.08
CA LEU A 268 -5.51 3.16 18.02
C LEU A 268 -5.60 3.83 19.40
N GLN A 269 -4.52 4.47 19.84
CA GLN A 269 -4.51 5.23 21.08
C GLN A 269 -5.54 6.37 21.04
N GLY A 270 -6.30 6.56 22.14
CA GLY A 270 -7.29 7.65 22.27
C GLY A 270 -8.75 7.28 21.94
N GLY A 271 -9.24 6.16 22.47
CA GLY A 271 -10.60 5.63 22.26
C GLY A 271 -11.69 6.72 22.10
N GLY A 272 -12.33 6.73 20.93
CA GLY A 272 -13.38 7.67 20.53
C GLY A 272 -12.97 8.74 19.51
N ALA A 273 -11.68 9.08 19.39
CA ALA A 273 -11.19 10.11 18.46
C ALA A 273 -10.09 9.62 17.48
N GLY A 274 -9.92 8.29 17.36
CA GLY A 274 -8.74 7.65 16.77
C GLY A 274 -8.47 7.95 15.29
N VAL A 275 -9.50 8.09 14.46
CA VAL A 275 -9.36 8.48 13.05
C VAL A 275 -10.12 9.77 12.81
N ARG A 276 -9.41 10.85 12.49
CA ARG A 276 -10.01 12.18 12.27
C ARG A 276 -10.49 12.37 10.84
N SER A 277 -9.73 11.87 9.86
CA SER A 277 -10.14 11.90 8.46
C SER A 277 -9.30 10.92 7.63
N VAL A 278 -9.90 10.44 6.54
CA VAL A 278 -9.22 9.71 5.47
C VAL A 278 -9.57 10.42 4.17
N LYS A 279 -8.55 10.83 3.42
CA LYS A 279 -8.75 11.58 2.17
C LYS A 279 -8.06 10.86 1.03
N ARG A 280 -8.82 10.60 -0.05
CA ARG A 280 -8.24 10.24 -1.34
C ARG A 280 -7.53 11.46 -1.91
N VAL A 281 -6.30 11.29 -2.37
CA VAL A 281 -5.56 12.32 -3.08
C VAL A 281 -5.88 12.19 -4.55
N LEU A 282 -6.43 13.26 -5.13
CA LEU A 282 -6.58 13.39 -6.57
C LEU A 282 -5.24 13.88 -7.11
N LEU A 283 -4.66 13.10 -8.02
CA LEU A 283 -3.45 13.45 -8.75
C LEU A 283 -3.84 14.21 -9.99
#